data_AF-A0A1G6PTC2-F1
#
_entry.id   AF-A0A1G6PTC2-F1
#
_cell.length_a   1.000
_cell.length_b   1.000
_cell.length_c   1.000
_cell.angle_alpha   90.00
_cell.angle_beta   90.00
_cell.angle_gamma   90.00
#
_symmetry.space_group_name_H-M   'P 1'
#
loop_
_entity.id
_entity.type
_entity.pdbx_description
1 polymer ?
#
loop_
_entity_poly.entity_id
_entity_poly.type
_entity_poly.pdbx_seq_one_letter_code
_entity_poly.pdbx_strand_id
1 'polypeptide(L)' 'AHRLAGIPAVLVHGRFDLAGPLMTAWELDRVWPDARLTVIDNAGHMGGPETRRAVLEALDGFAG' A
#
# COMPACT_ATOMS: atom_id res chain seq x y z
N ALA A 1 11.85 -4.82 7.43
CA ALA A 1 12.42 -4.27 6.18
C ALA A 1 13.48 -3.20 6.50
N HIS A 2 14.48 -3.54 7.33
CA HIS A 2 15.49 -2.57 7.78
C HIS A 2 16.30 -1.95 6.63
N ARG A 3 16.46 -2.67 5.51
CA ARG A 3 17.14 -2.18 4.30
C ARG A 3 16.38 -1.07 3.56
N LEU A 4 15.11 -0.87 3.87
CA LEU A 4 14.26 0.15 3.27
C LEU A 4 14.10 1.40 4.16
N ALA A 5 14.74 1.41 5.34
CA ALA A 5 14.74 2.58 6.21
C ALA A 5 15.33 3.80 5.49
N GLY A 6 14.66 4.94 5.62
CA GLY A 6 14.97 6.19 4.92
C GLY A 6 14.38 6.27 3.51
N ILE A 7 13.63 5.27 3.04
CA ILE A 7 12.92 5.29 1.76
C ILE A 7 11.43 5.45 2.04
N PRO A 8 10.81 6.62 1.74
CA PRO A 8 9.37 6.81 1.89
C PRO A 8 8.58 5.84 1.01
N ALA A 9 7.49 5.28 1.53
CA ALA A 9 6.63 4.38 0.76
C ALA A 9 5.15 4.45 1.15
N VAL A 10 4.29 4.13 0.18
CA VAL A 10 2.86 3.87 0.40
C VAL A 10 2.54 2.49 -0.17
N LEU A 11 1.92 1.63 0.64
CA LEU A 11 1.42 0.33 0.24
C LEU A 11 -0.09 0.47 0.03
N VAL A 12 -0.59 0.27 -1.19
CA VAL A 12 -2.03 0.27 -1.48
C VAL A 12 -2.47 -1.17 -1.75
N HIS A 13 -3.45 -1.67 -0.99
CA HIS A 13 -3.82 -3.09 -1.04
C HIS A 13 -5.32 -3.32 -0.93
N GLY A 14 -5.88 -4.21 -1.76
CA GLY A 14 -7.29 -4.59 -1.70
C GLY A 14 -7.55 -5.56 -0.54
N ARG A 15 -8.58 -5.31 0.28
CA ARG A 15 -8.93 -6.19 1.40
C ARG A 15 -9.22 -7.64 0.97
N PHE A 16 -9.73 -7.84 -0.25
CA PHE A 16 -10.11 -9.14 -0.78
C PHE A 16 -9.15 -9.65 -1.87
N ASP A 17 -7.88 -9.21 -1.87
CA ASP A 17 -6.88 -9.78 -2.77
C ASP A 17 -6.54 -11.22 -2.33
N LEU A 18 -7.02 -12.18 -3.12
CA LEU A 18 -6.76 -13.61 -2.91
C LEU A 18 -5.46 -14.08 -3.58
N ALA A 19 -4.97 -13.35 -4.59
CA ALA A 19 -3.75 -13.70 -5.32
C ALA A 19 -2.50 -13.23 -4.58
N GLY A 20 -2.59 -12.06 -3.92
CA GLY A 20 -1.60 -11.54 -2.99
C GLY A 20 -2.28 -11.19 -1.67
N PRO A 21 -2.30 -12.08 -0.66
CA PRO A 21 -3.00 -11.81 0.59
C PRO A 21 -2.49 -10.56 1.34
N LEU A 22 -3.43 -9.79 1.92
CA LEU A 22 -3.18 -8.56 2.71
C LEU A 22 -2.12 -8.73 3.81
N MET A 23 -1.97 -9.93 4.36
CA MET A 23 -1.01 -10.22 5.43
C MET A 23 0.40 -9.74 5.05
N THR A 24 0.85 -9.98 3.82
CA THR A 24 2.20 -9.58 3.39
C THR A 24 2.38 -8.06 3.45
N ALA A 25 1.40 -7.29 2.97
CA ALA A 25 1.46 -5.83 3.00
C ALA A 25 1.40 -5.30 4.45
N TRP A 26 0.58 -5.94 5.30
CA TRP A 26 0.48 -5.59 6.72
C TRP A 26 1.77 -5.91 7.50
N GLU A 27 2.37 -7.08 7.30
CA GLU A 27 3.64 -7.44 7.93
C GLU A 27 4.76 -6.49 7.48
N LEU A 28 4.79 -6.13 6.20
CA LEU A 28 5.78 -5.21 5.65
C LEU A 28 5.68 -3.80 6.24
N ASP A 29 4.47 -3.24 6.33
CA ASP A 29 4.17 -1.94 6.95
C ASP A 29 4.71 -1.87 8.39
N ARG A 30 4.52 -2.93 9.17
CA ARG A 30 5.00 -2.99 10.56
C ARG A 30 6.51 -2.96 10.72
N VAL A 31 7.26 -3.29 9.67
CA VAL A 31 8.73 -3.40 9.73
C VAL A 31 9.45 -2.48 8.75
N TRP A 32 8.73 -1.65 8.01
CA TRP A 32 9.26 -0.59 7.15
C TRP A 32 8.87 0.76 7.78
N PRO A 33 9.79 1.41 8.52
CA PRO A 33 9.47 2.59 9.33
C PRO A 33 8.84 3.76 8.57
N ASP A 34 9.23 3.93 7.30
CA ASP A 34 8.81 5.04 6.44
C ASP A 34 7.68 4.67 5.48
N ALA A 35 7.07 3.50 5.65
CA ALA A 35 5.92 3.05 4.86
C ALA A 35 4.59 3.38 5.55
N ARG A 36 3.54 3.53 4.73
CA ARG A 36 2.15 3.55 5.20
C ARG A 36 1.28 2.62 4.36
N LEU A 37 0.54 1.73 5.01
CA LEU A 37 -0.48 0.89 4.39
C LEU A 37 -1.85 1.59 4.30
N THR A 38 -2.41 1.59 3.09
CA THR A 38 -3.80 1.95 2.80
C THR A 38 -4.53 0.70 2.29
N VAL A 39 -5.47 0.21 3.08
CA VAL A 39 -6.33 -0.92 2.70
C VAL A 39 -7.60 -0.40 2.04
N ILE A 40 -7.91 -0.92 0.85
CA ILE A 40 -9.12 -0.58 0.10
C ILE A 40 -10.18 -1.64 0.40
N ASP A 41 -11.21 -1.25 1.15
CA ASP A 41 -12.23 -2.16 1.68
C ASP A 41 -12.98 -2.95 0.61
N ASN A 42 -13.28 -2.32 -0.53
CA ASN A 42 -14.09 -2.90 -1.61
C ASN A 42 -13.23 -3.23 -2.86
N ALA A 43 -12.04 -3.80 -2.66
CA ALA A 43 -11.15 -4.18 -3.77
C ALA A 43 -10.45 -5.52 -3.54
N GLY A 44 -10.19 -6.23 -4.64
CA GLY A 44 -9.33 -7.41 -4.71
C GLY A 44 -8.05 -7.14 -5.52
N HIS A 45 -7.47 -8.19 -6.09
CA HIS A 45 -6.17 -8.12 -6.79
C HIS A 45 -6.11 -7.05 -7.90
N MET A 46 -7.16 -6.95 -8.70
CA MET A 46 -7.23 -6.01 -9.82
C MET A 46 -7.46 -4.56 -9.39
N GLY A 47 -7.68 -4.31 -8.10
CA GLY A 47 -8.04 -3.00 -7.58
C GLY A 47 -9.40 -2.51 -8.08
N GLY A 48 -9.57 -1.18 -8.03
CA GLY A 48 -10.74 -0.47 -8.54
C GLY A 48 -10.52 1.05 -8.53
N PRO A 49 -11.57 1.85 -8.75
CA PRO A 49 -11.48 3.31 -8.74
C PRO A 49 -10.82 3.87 -7.47
N GLU A 50 -11.17 3.33 -6.29
CA GLU A 50 -10.58 3.74 -5.01
C GLU A 50 -9.10 3.38 -4.89
N THR A 51 -8.69 2.22 -5.43
CA THR A 51 -7.27 1.85 -5.52
C THR A 51 -6.52 2.85 -6.40
N ARG A 52 -7.07 3.18 -7.58
CA ARG A 52 -6.47 4.17 -8.49
C ARG A 52 -6.35 5.54 -7.82
N ARG A 53 -7.39 5.98 -7.11
CA ARG A 53 -7.38 7.24 -6.36
C ARG A 53 -6.27 7.25 -5.30
N ALA A 54 -6.18 6.21 -4.48
CA ALA A 54 -5.14 6.10 -3.45
C ALA A 54 -3.72 6.09 -4.05
N VAL A 55 -3.53 5.46 -5.22
CA VAL A 55 -2.25 5.49 -5.93
C VAL A 55 -1.90 6.90 -6.41
N LEU A 56 -2.85 7.63 -7.01
CA LEU A 56 -2.62 9.00 -7.47
C LEU A 56 -2.32 9.95 -6.29
N GLU A 57 -3.08 9.86 -5.20
CA GLU A 57 -2.84 10.64 -3.98
C GLU A 57 -1.44 10.38 -3.40
N ALA A 58 -0.97 9.13 -3.43
CA ALA A 58 0.38 8.81 -2.99
C ALA A 58 1.45 9.43 -3.90
N LEU A 59 1.25 9.36 -5.23
CA LEU A 59 2.18 9.96 -6.20
C LEU A 59 2.24 11.48 -6.07
N ASP A 60 1.10 12.14 -5.95
CA ASP A 60 1.03 13.60 -5.74
C ASP A 60 1.73 14.00 -4.43
N GLY A 61 1.58 13.20 -3.37
CA GLY A 61 2.26 13.41 -2.10
C GLY A 61 3.80 13.28 -2.17
N PHE A 62 4.33 12.47 -3.08
CA PHE A 62 5.78 12.34 -3.33
C PHE A 62 6.34 13.40 -4.29
N ALA A 63 5.48 14.10 -5.04
CA ALA A 63 5.90 15.10 -6.01
C ALA A 63 6.18 16.49 -5.38
N GLY A 64 6.00 16.64 -4.06
CA GLY A 64 6.24 17.86 -3.28
C GLY A 64 7.68 18.03 -2.81
#